data_AF-A0A3D2IPB5-F1
#
_entry.id   AF-A0A3D2IPB5-F1
#
_cell.length_a   1.000
_cell.length_b   1.000
_cell.length_c   1.000
_cell.angle_alpha   90.00
_cell.angle_beta   90.00
_cell.angle_gamma   90.00
#
_symmetry.space_group_name_H-M   'P 1'
#
loop_
_entity.id
_entity.type
_entity.pdbx_description
1 polymer ?
#
loop_
_entity_poly.entity_id
_entity_poly.type
_entity_poly.pdbx_seq_one_letter_code
_entity_poly.pdbx_strand_id
1 'polypeptide(L)'
;SPEVQSAGLVTACPEAQADSPVLVTEQLLRAVAEQFYLMPLRRRFPDAWLHYVLSEMPRCGKRIVGVLMASGFGRRYGGNKLLDLYRGKPLYRHTLDHAIRALGRENLVVVTQYGRIMQEAGELGIDAVMNMQAEEGIAASIRIGTKWATDAGADAVMFLAADMPYLPEKEIALYATQFLDSGKPYGCMEFGQGHTETNPGSFLLEQGAQKLLQLTGDRGAMRIMKQEPWNIYRYQIAPEWAEDIDTKTP
;
A
#
# COMPACT_ATOMS: atom_id res chain seq x y z
N SER A 1 -8.21 -26.58 -48.43
CA SER A 1 -9.08 -26.40 -47.24
C SER A 1 -8.57 -27.31 -46.14
N PRO A 2 -8.47 -26.80 -44.91
CA PRO A 2 -7.17 -26.59 -44.27
C PRO A 2 -6.73 -27.73 -43.35
N GLU A 3 -5.41 -27.91 -43.30
CA GLU A 3 -4.67 -28.73 -42.36
C GLU A 3 -4.80 -28.16 -40.95
N VAL A 4 -5.19 -29.02 -40.01
CA VAL A 4 -5.20 -28.74 -38.58
C VAL A 4 -3.76 -28.79 -38.09
N GLN A 5 -3.14 -27.62 -37.88
CA GLN A 5 -1.87 -27.52 -37.17
C GLN A 5 -2.11 -27.86 -35.70
N SER A 6 -1.64 -29.04 -35.28
CA SER A 6 -1.52 -29.42 -33.88
C SER A 6 -0.52 -28.48 -33.19
N ALA A 7 -1.01 -27.68 -32.25
CA ALA A 7 -0.17 -26.91 -31.33
C ALA A 7 0.76 -27.88 -30.58
N GLY A 8 2.07 -27.66 -30.73
CA GLY A 8 3.10 -28.44 -30.07
C GLY A 8 2.91 -28.41 -28.56
N LEU A 9 2.78 -29.60 -27.97
CA LEU A 9 2.96 -29.84 -26.56
C LEU A 9 4.35 -29.32 -26.15
N VAL A 10 4.38 -28.39 -25.18
CA VAL A 10 5.62 -28.01 -24.50
C VAL A 10 6.07 -29.23 -23.69
N THR A 11 6.96 -30.02 -24.26
CA THR A 11 7.64 -31.11 -23.58
C THR A 11 8.51 -30.54 -22.46
N ALA A 12 8.37 -31.11 -21.26
CA ALA A 12 9.20 -30.78 -20.11
C ALA A 12 10.70 -30.86 -20.48
N CYS A 13 11.46 -29.86 -20.06
CA CYS A 13 12.93 -29.87 -20.21
C CYS A 13 13.49 -31.12 -19.53
N PRO A 14 14.38 -31.89 -20.19
CA PRO A 14 15.04 -33.00 -19.56
C PRO A 14 15.86 -32.50 -18.36
N GLU A 15 15.83 -33.27 -17.27
CA GLU A 15 16.63 -33.02 -16.07
C GLU A 15 18.10 -32.89 -16.47
N ALA A 16 18.61 -31.66 -16.40
CA ALA A 16 20.02 -31.38 -16.64
C ALA A 16 20.85 -31.99 -15.51
N GLN A 17 21.76 -32.88 -15.88
CA GLN A 17 22.80 -33.38 -14.98
C GLN A 17 23.58 -32.20 -14.40
N ALA A 18 23.76 -32.24 -13.08
CA ALA A 18 24.38 -31.19 -12.28
C ALA A 18 25.89 -31.10 -12.51
N ASP A 19 26.30 -30.43 -13.59
CA ASP A 19 27.67 -29.99 -13.81
C ASP A 19 27.85 -28.53 -13.39
N SER A 20 28.57 -28.33 -12.28
CA SER A 20 29.06 -27.08 -11.71
C SER A 20 27.97 -26.05 -11.32
N PRO A 21 27.94 -25.51 -10.09
CA PRO A 21 26.94 -24.50 -9.75
C PRO A 21 27.23 -23.25 -10.59
N VAL A 22 26.43 -23.02 -11.62
CA VAL A 22 26.28 -21.69 -12.20
C VAL A 22 25.79 -20.83 -11.05
N LEU A 23 26.72 -20.09 -10.43
CA LEU A 23 26.41 -19.16 -9.38
C LEU A 23 25.60 -18.06 -10.04
N VAL A 24 24.26 -18.16 -9.96
CA VAL A 24 23.36 -17.11 -10.42
C VAL A 24 23.65 -15.89 -9.54
N THR A 25 24.40 -14.93 -10.09
CA THR A 25 24.72 -13.69 -9.39
C THR A 25 23.64 -12.66 -9.62
N GLU A 26 23.49 -11.72 -8.70
CA GLU A 26 22.59 -10.57 -8.87
C GLU A 26 22.91 -9.81 -10.17
N GLN A 27 24.19 -9.68 -10.51
CA GLN A 27 24.64 -9.00 -11.72
C GLN A 27 24.16 -9.70 -12.99
N LEU A 28 24.15 -11.04 -13.01
CA LEU A 28 23.57 -11.82 -14.10
C LEU A 28 22.05 -11.64 -14.18
N LEU A 29 21.35 -11.68 -13.04
CA LEU A 29 19.91 -11.46 -12.99
C LEU A 29 19.52 -10.07 -13.51
N ARG A 30 20.28 -9.03 -13.14
CA ARG A 30 20.08 -7.66 -13.66
C ARG A 30 20.31 -7.58 -15.16
N ALA A 31 21.35 -8.25 -15.67
CA ALA A 31 21.64 -8.27 -17.11
C ALA A 31 20.51 -8.94 -17.90
N VAL A 32 19.97 -10.06 -17.41
CA VAL A 32 18.83 -10.76 -18.02
C VAL A 32 17.56 -9.89 -17.96
N ALA A 33 17.24 -9.31 -16.80
CA ALA A 33 16.10 -8.42 -16.65
C ALA A 33 16.19 -7.25 -17.64
N GLU A 34 17.35 -6.58 -17.68
CA GLU A 34 17.59 -5.45 -18.57
C GLU A 34 17.47 -5.83 -20.04
N GLN A 35 18.13 -6.90 -20.47
CA GLN A 35 18.19 -7.27 -21.89
C GLN A 35 16.86 -7.80 -22.43
N PHE A 36 16.15 -8.63 -21.67
CA PHE A 36 14.99 -9.37 -22.17
C PHE A 36 13.65 -8.77 -21.78
N TYR A 37 13.60 -7.94 -20.73
CA TYR A 37 12.34 -7.36 -20.25
C TYR A 37 12.36 -5.84 -20.33
N LEU A 38 13.35 -5.18 -19.72
CA LEU A 38 13.33 -3.73 -19.55
C LEU A 38 13.66 -2.98 -20.83
N MET A 39 14.70 -3.37 -21.57
CA MET A 39 15.03 -2.74 -22.86
C MET A 39 13.89 -2.82 -23.88
N PRO A 40 13.25 -3.99 -24.09
CA PRO A 40 12.08 -4.09 -24.95
C PRO A 40 10.93 -3.17 -24.50
N LEU A 41 10.65 -3.12 -23.20
CA LEU A 41 9.60 -2.26 -22.64
C LEU A 41 9.93 -0.77 -22.80
N ARG A 42 11.17 -0.34 -22.54
CA ARG A 42 11.63 1.05 -22.76
C ARG A 42 11.51 1.49 -24.21
N ARG A 43 11.83 0.60 -25.16
CA ARG A 43 11.65 0.88 -26.58
C ARG A 43 10.18 1.01 -26.96
N ARG A 44 9.31 0.19 -26.35
CA ARG A 44 7.89 0.18 -26.66
C ARG A 44 7.13 1.33 -26.00
N PHE A 45 7.55 1.74 -24.80
CA PHE A 45 6.92 2.76 -23.97
C PHE A 45 7.99 3.76 -23.46
N PRO A 46 8.51 4.64 -24.34
CA PRO A 46 9.64 5.51 -24.00
C PRO A 46 9.34 6.52 -22.88
N ASP A 47 8.07 6.88 -22.71
CA ASP A 47 7.63 7.83 -21.67
C ASP A 47 7.20 7.14 -20.36
N ALA A 48 7.22 5.80 -20.31
CA ALA A 48 6.84 5.05 -19.12
C ALA A 48 8.02 4.94 -18.13
N TRP A 49 7.77 5.32 -16.89
CA TRP A 49 8.70 5.07 -15.79
C TRP A 49 8.68 3.56 -15.44
N LEU A 50 9.78 2.87 -15.77
CA LEU A 50 9.95 1.44 -15.50
C LEU A 50 10.84 1.26 -14.27
N HIS A 51 10.21 0.86 -13.16
CA HIS A 51 10.89 0.41 -11.94
C HIS A 51 10.83 -1.12 -11.88
N TYR A 52 11.95 -1.76 -11.54
CA TYR A 52 12.00 -3.20 -11.30
C TYR A 52 12.85 -3.48 -10.07
N VAL A 53 12.45 -4.49 -9.31
CA VAL A 53 13.13 -4.93 -8.09
C VAL A 53 13.49 -6.40 -8.28
N LEU A 54 14.74 -6.74 -8.02
CA LEU A 54 15.10 -8.15 -7.82
C LEU A 54 14.68 -8.51 -6.40
N SER A 55 13.58 -9.23 -6.29
CA SER A 55 13.11 -9.78 -5.02
C SER A 55 13.63 -11.20 -4.85
N GLU A 56 14.08 -11.53 -3.64
CA GLU A 56 14.58 -12.87 -3.32
C GLU A 56 13.48 -13.94 -3.39
N MET A 57 12.20 -13.57 -3.37
CA MET A 57 11.06 -14.45 -3.69
C MET A 57 9.83 -13.62 -4.06
N PRO A 58 8.97 -14.05 -5.02
CA PRO A 58 7.59 -13.60 -5.00
C PRO A 58 7.02 -14.02 -3.65
N ARG A 59 6.68 -13.06 -2.79
CA ARG A 59 5.94 -13.35 -1.55
C ARG A 59 4.47 -13.62 -1.88
N CYS A 60 4.27 -14.52 -2.86
CA CYS A 60 3.00 -15.12 -3.22
C CYS A 60 2.39 -15.70 -1.94
N GLY A 61 1.33 -15.07 -1.46
CA GLY A 61 0.61 -15.48 -0.26
C GLY A 61 0.77 -14.59 0.96
N LYS A 62 1.64 -13.56 0.96
CA LYS A 62 1.64 -12.59 2.07
C LYS A 62 0.42 -11.68 2.00
N ARG A 63 -0.30 -11.57 3.11
CA ARG A 63 -1.51 -10.76 3.21
C ARG A 63 -1.19 -9.40 3.83
N ILE A 64 -1.59 -8.34 3.15
CA ILE A 64 -1.54 -6.97 3.66
C ILE A 64 -2.95 -6.48 3.98
N VAL A 65 -3.13 -5.90 5.16
CA VAL A 65 -4.39 -5.25 5.56
C VAL A 65 -4.25 -3.74 5.41
N GLY A 66 -5.13 -3.13 4.62
CA GLY A 66 -5.31 -1.69 4.56
C GLY A 66 -6.19 -1.18 5.70
N VAL A 67 -5.66 -0.27 6.50
CA VAL A 67 -6.39 0.42 7.57
C VAL A 67 -6.75 1.81 7.06
N LEU A 68 -8.05 2.05 6.82
CA LEU A 68 -8.53 3.40 6.53
C LEU A 68 -8.65 4.20 7.82
N MET A 69 -7.84 5.25 7.94
CA MET A 69 -7.71 6.10 9.11
C MET A 69 -8.79 7.19 9.07
N ALA A 70 -10.03 6.85 9.45
CA ALA A 70 -11.21 7.70 9.37
C ALA A 70 -11.66 8.26 10.75
N SER A 71 -10.69 8.56 11.62
CA SER A 71 -10.92 9.09 12.98
C SER A 71 -10.55 10.57 13.14
N GLY A 72 -10.15 11.27 12.08
CA GLY A 72 -9.71 12.67 12.17
C GLY A 72 -10.80 13.64 12.63
N PHE A 73 -10.42 14.64 13.45
CA PHE A 73 -11.33 15.67 13.96
C PHE A 73 -11.66 16.80 12.98
N GLY A 74 -10.89 16.97 11.91
CA GLY A 74 -11.07 18.11 11.00
C GLY A 74 -10.95 19.47 11.70
N ARG A 75 -10.10 19.61 12.72
CA ARG A 75 -10.05 20.81 13.59
C ARG A 75 -9.85 22.12 12.81
N ARG A 76 -9.06 22.09 11.73
CA ARG A 76 -8.83 23.23 10.82
C ARG A 76 -9.99 23.47 9.83
N TYR A 77 -10.90 22.51 9.71
CA TYR A 77 -12.03 22.49 8.79
C TYR A 77 -13.35 22.95 9.44
N GLY A 78 -13.39 23.07 10.78
CA GLY A 78 -14.56 23.54 11.53
C GLY A 78 -15.68 22.50 11.68
N GLY A 79 -15.37 21.21 11.53
CA GLY A 79 -16.34 20.10 11.62
C GLY A 79 -15.77 18.77 11.12
N ASN A 80 -16.61 17.74 11.03
CA ASN A 80 -16.19 16.44 10.51
C ASN A 80 -16.08 16.45 8.97
N LYS A 81 -14.91 16.90 8.48
CA LYS A 81 -14.58 16.95 7.05
C LYS A 81 -14.81 15.65 6.29
N LEU A 82 -14.70 14.50 6.98
CA LEU A 82 -14.82 13.19 6.35
C LEU A 82 -16.24 12.91 5.85
N LEU A 83 -17.26 13.42 6.53
CA LEU A 83 -18.67 13.25 6.17
C LEU A 83 -19.20 14.35 5.23
N ASP A 84 -18.45 15.44 5.06
CA ASP A 84 -18.82 16.52 4.16
C ASP A 84 -18.69 16.07 2.70
N LEU A 85 -19.59 16.60 1.86
CA LEU A 85 -19.61 16.26 0.44
C LEU A 85 -18.43 16.92 -0.28
N TYR A 86 -17.61 16.08 -0.88
CA TYR A 86 -16.57 16.47 -1.82
C TYR A 86 -16.87 15.84 -3.17
N ARG A 87 -17.04 16.66 -4.22
CA ARG A 87 -17.46 16.18 -5.56
C ARG A 87 -18.69 15.25 -5.53
N GLY A 88 -19.70 15.62 -4.73
CA GLY A 88 -20.98 14.90 -4.62
C GLY A 88 -20.98 13.65 -3.75
N LYS A 89 -19.89 13.32 -3.07
CA LYS A 89 -19.76 12.11 -2.22
C LYS A 89 -19.01 12.44 -0.92
N PRO A 90 -19.31 11.81 0.23
CA PRO A 90 -18.54 12.04 1.46
C PRO A 90 -17.04 11.86 1.24
N LEU A 91 -16.21 12.78 1.75
CA LEU A 91 -14.78 12.81 1.48
C LEU A 91 -14.10 11.44 1.71
N TYR A 92 -14.40 10.80 2.84
CA TYR A 92 -13.79 9.51 3.20
C TYR A 92 -14.09 8.38 2.20
N ARG A 93 -15.23 8.45 1.50
CA ARG A 93 -15.63 7.43 0.53
C ARG A 93 -14.76 7.46 -0.72
N HIS A 94 -14.10 8.58 -1.04
CA HIS A 94 -13.18 8.61 -2.19
C HIS A 94 -12.01 7.67 -1.97
N THR A 95 -11.25 7.84 -0.89
CA THR A 95 -10.15 6.94 -0.57
C THR A 95 -10.63 5.51 -0.28
N LEU A 96 -11.76 5.34 0.41
CA LEU A 96 -12.32 4.00 0.67
C LEU A 96 -12.68 3.27 -0.63
N ASP A 97 -13.34 3.93 -1.59
CA ASP A 97 -13.68 3.30 -2.87
C ASP A 97 -12.44 2.93 -3.68
N HIS A 98 -11.39 3.76 -3.68
CA HIS A 98 -10.11 3.42 -4.30
C HIS A 98 -9.44 2.23 -3.60
N ALA A 99 -9.43 2.21 -2.27
CA ALA A 99 -8.88 1.12 -1.49
C ALA A 99 -9.62 -0.21 -1.73
N ILE A 100 -10.96 -0.20 -1.84
CA ILE A 100 -11.76 -1.38 -2.16
C ILE A 100 -11.35 -1.98 -3.51
N ARG A 101 -11.19 -1.13 -4.53
CA ARG A 101 -10.76 -1.57 -5.86
C ARG A 101 -9.32 -2.08 -5.88
N ALA A 102 -8.46 -1.53 -5.01
CA ALA A 102 -7.04 -1.86 -4.97
C ALA A 102 -6.73 -3.15 -4.19
N LEU A 103 -7.40 -3.38 -3.06
CA LEU A 103 -7.02 -4.44 -2.10
C LEU A 103 -8.07 -5.53 -1.90
N GLY A 104 -9.32 -5.30 -2.31
CA GLY A 104 -10.46 -6.13 -1.89
C GLY A 104 -10.99 -5.73 -0.51
N ARG A 105 -12.26 -6.05 -0.25
CA ARG A 105 -12.97 -5.66 0.98
C ARG A 105 -12.44 -6.43 2.20
N GLU A 106 -12.12 -7.70 1.99
CA GLU A 106 -11.61 -8.66 2.97
C GLU A 106 -10.22 -8.31 3.52
N ASN A 107 -9.52 -7.38 2.85
CA ASN A 107 -8.21 -6.88 3.26
C ASN A 107 -8.29 -5.44 3.78
N LEU A 108 -9.49 -4.95 4.11
CA LEU A 108 -9.70 -3.61 4.61
C LEU A 108 -10.35 -3.61 5.99
N VAL A 109 -9.92 -2.65 6.81
CA VAL A 109 -10.59 -2.29 8.05
C VAL A 109 -10.69 -0.77 8.15
N VAL A 110 -11.83 -0.25 8.59
CA VAL A 110 -12.04 1.17 8.83
C VAL A 110 -11.90 1.46 10.32
N VAL A 111 -11.00 2.36 10.69
CA VAL A 111 -10.86 2.82 12.08
C VAL A 111 -11.45 4.21 12.20
N THR A 112 -12.57 4.34 12.91
CA THR A 112 -13.35 5.59 12.96
C THR A 112 -13.88 5.88 14.35
N GLN A 113 -14.04 7.15 14.70
CA GLN A 113 -14.79 7.57 15.90
C GLN A 113 -16.27 7.87 15.60
N TYR A 114 -16.69 7.76 14.33
CA TYR A 114 -18.01 8.19 13.88
C TYR A 114 -18.90 6.97 13.61
N GLY A 115 -19.99 6.83 14.37
CA GLY A 115 -20.95 5.74 14.20
C GLY A 115 -21.52 5.61 12.78
N ARG A 116 -21.72 6.74 12.09
CA ARG A 116 -22.16 6.76 10.70
C ARG A 116 -21.16 6.09 9.75
N ILE A 117 -19.86 6.36 9.89
CA ILE A 117 -18.83 5.74 9.06
C ILE A 117 -18.74 4.23 9.34
N MET A 118 -18.86 3.84 10.61
CA MET A 118 -18.88 2.43 11.01
C MET A 118 -20.06 1.69 10.38
N GLN A 119 -21.27 2.28 10.42
CA GLN A 119 -22.45 1.70 9.80
C GLN A 119 -22.29 1.57 8.28
N GLU A 120 -21.90 2.66 7.60
CA GLU A 120 -21.73 2.68 6.14
C GLU A 120 -20.63 1.70 5.68
N ALA A 121 -19.56 1.50 6.46
CA ALA A 121 -18.55 0.48 6.19
C ALA A 121 -19.13 -0.95 6.30
N GLY A 122 -19.94 -1.23 7.33
CA GLY A 122 -20.62 -2.51 7.51
C GLY A 122 -21.59 -2.84 6.38
N GLU A 123 -22.35 -1.84 5.90
CA GLU A 123 -23.26 -1.98 4.73
C GLU A 123 -22.51 -2.38 3.45
N LEU A 124 -21.22 -2.05 3.37
CA LEU A 124 -20.36 -2.39 2.24
C LEU A 124 -19.64 -3.73 2.42
N GLY A 125 -19.85 -4.43 3.55
CA GLY A 125 -19.16 -5.66 3.90
C GLY A 125 -17.70 -5.45 4.27
N ILE A 126 -17.37 -4.33 4.91
CA ILE A 126 -16.02 -3.99 5.37
C ILE A 126 -16.03 -3.89 6.89
N ASP A 127 -15.06 -4.53 7.53
CA ASP A 127 -14.93 -4.45 8.98
C ASP A 127 -14.60 -3.03 9.43
N ALA A 128 -15.17 -2.63 10.57
CA ALA A 128 -14.93 -1.31 11.14
C ALA A 128 -14.74 -1.41 12.65
N VAL A 129 -13.81 -0.62 13.18
CA VAL A 129 -13.50 -0.56 14.61
C VAL A 129 -13.70 0.86 15.11
N MET A 130 -14.48 0.97 16.20
CA MET A 130 -14.74 2.24 16.86
C MET A 130 -13.50 2.71 17.64
N ASN A 131 -13.04 3.92 17.37
CA ASN A 131 -11.95 4.57 18.08
C ASN A 131 -12.49 5.51 19.16
N MET A 132 -12.62 5.00 20.37
CA MET A 132 -13.05 5.77 21.56
C MET A 132 -11.95 6.69 22.11
N GLN A 133 -10.74 6.64 21.55
CA GLN A 133 -9.56 7.37 22.03
C GLN A 133 -9.05 8.37 20.98
N ALA A 134 -9.92 8.83 20.08
CA ALA A 134 -9.52 9.71 18.99
C ALA A 134 -8.84 11.01 19.48
N GLU A 135 -9.20 11.49 20.67
CA GLU A 135 -8.60 12.67 21.31
C GLU A 135 -7.09 12.57 21.51
N GLU A 136 -6.54 11.35 21.62
CA GLU A 136 -5.10 11.12 21.71
C GLU A 136 -4.35 11.49 20.42
N GLY A 137 -5.07 11.60 19.29
CA GLY A 137 -4.50 11.86 17.98
C GLY A 137 -4.33 10.60 17.14
N ILE A 138 -3.44 10.67 16.15
CA ILE A 138 -3.29 9.59 15.15
C ILE A 138 -2.79 8.26 15.73
N ALA A 139 -2.04 8.28 16.85
CA ALA A 139 -1.48 7.06 17.44
C ALA A 139 -2.55 6.05 17.86
N ALA A 140 -3.67 6.50 18.43
CA ALA A 140 -4.75 5.59 18.82
C ALA A 140 -5.30 4.80 17.63
N SER A 141 -5.49 5.47 16.48
CA SER A 141 -5.97 4.82 15.27
C SER A 141 -4.94 3.82 14.73
N ILE A 142 -3.65 4.15 14.80
CA ILE A 142 -2.55 3.26 14.39
C ILE A 142 -2.57 2.00 15.25
N ARG A 143 -2.62 2.13 16.58
CA ARG A 143 -2.63 0.98 17.49
C ARG A 143 -3.83 0.06 17.25
N ILE A 144 -5.02 0.64 17.06
CA ILE A 144 -6.25 -0.13 16.78
C ILE A 144 -6.08 -0.90 15.46
N GLY A 145 -5.64 -0.23 14.39
CA GLY A 145 -5.42 -0.86 13.09
C GLY A 145 -4.34 -1.95 13.13
N THR A 146 -3.22 -1.69 13.79
CA THR A 146 -2.15 -2.69 13.99
C THR A 146 -2.64 -3.90 14.74
N LYS A 147 -3.37 -3.70 15.85
CA LYS A 147 -3.92 -4.80 16.65
C LYS A 147 -4.88 -5.63 15.80
N TRP A 148 -5.81 -5.00 15.09
CA TRP A 148 -6.74 -5.71 14.22
C TRP A 148 -6.02 -6.54 13.16
N ALA A 149 -5.05 -5.94 12.45
CA ALA A 149 -4.29 -6.64 11.41
C ALA A 149 -3.48 -7.82 11.97
N THR A 150 -2.92 -7.67 13.17
CA THR A 150 -2.18 -8.73 13.87
C THR A 150 -3.12 -9.86 14.29
N ASP A 151 -4.26 -9.54 14.90
CA ASP A 151 -5.26 -10.53 15.32
C ASP A 151 -5.87 -11.28 14.11
N ALA A 152 -5.97 -10.60 12.96
CA ALA A 152 -6.42 -11.18 11.69
C ALA A 152 -5.36 -12.04 10.97
N GLY A 153 -4.16 -12.19 11.56
CA GLY A 153 -3.07 -12.99 10.98
C GLY A 153 -2.47 -12.42 9.70
N ALA A 154 -2.52 -11.08 9.53
CA ALA A 154 -1.88 -10.45 8.38
C ALA A 154 -0.35 -10.45 8.52
N ASP A 155 0.35 -10.41 7.40
CA ASP A 155 1.81 -10.23 7.36
C ASP A 155 2.21 -8.76 7.46
N ALA A 156 1.35 -7.88 6.95
CA ALA A 156 1.63 -6.46 6.84
C ALA A 156 0.38 -5.61 7.10
N VAL A 157 0.62 -4.36 7.50
CA VAL A 157 -0.40 -3.34 7.66
C VAL A 157 -0.03 -2.11 6.84
N MET A 158 -1.02 -1.50 6.20
CA MET A 158 -0.90 -0.29 5.38
C MET A 158 -1.89 0.76 5.89
N PHE A 159 -1.41 1.94 6.29
CA PHE A 159 -2.26 3.00 6.84
C PHE A 159 -2.63 4.02 5.75
N LEU A 160 -3.91 4.04 5.34
CA LEU A 160 -4.47 4.94 4.35
C LEU A 160 -5.14 6.15 5.04
N ALA A 161 -4.78 7.36 4.65
CA ALA A 161 -5.43 8.57 5.12
C ALA A 161 -6.78 8.77 4.39
N ALA A 162 -7.85 9.01 5.14
CA ALA A 162 -9.21 9.08 4.58
C ALA A 162 -9.52 10.37 3.79
N ASP A 163 -8.60 11.33 3.80
CA ASP A 163 -8.73 12.67 3.23
C ASP A 163 -7.78 12.92 2.05
N MET A 164 -7.20 11.86 1.48
CA MET A 164 -6.40 11.88 0.25
C MET A 164 -7.22 11.30 -0.92
N PRO A 165 -8.16 12.06 -1.51
CA PRO A 165 -9.09 11.55 -2.51
C PRO A 165 -8.45 11.36 -3.90
N TYR A 166 -7.26 11.89 -4.13
CA TYR A 166 -6.62 11.89 -5.45
C TYR A 166 -5.68 10.71 -5.68
N LEU A 167 -5.38 9.93 -4.64
CA LEU A 167 -4.51 8.76 -4.75
C LEU A 167 -5.23 7.63 -5.52
N PRO A 168 -4.77 7.25 -6.74
CA PRO A 168 -5.47 6.29 -7.57
C PRO A 168 -5.39 4.85 -7.03
N GLU A 169 -6.42 4.05 -7.26
CA GLU A 169 -6.46 2.63 -6.84
C GLU A 169 -5.31 1.80 -7.41
N LYS A 170 -4.88 2.12 -8.64
CA LYS A 170 -3.77 1.43 -9.31
C LYS A 170 -2.47 1.63 -8.56
N GLU A 171 -2.22 2.84 -8.06
CA GLU A 171 -1.01 3.17 -7.32
C GLU A 171 -1.02 2.53 -5.93
N ILE A 172 -2.18 2.47 -5.27
CA ILE A 172 -2.35 1.74 -4.01
C ILE A 172 -2.01 0.25 -4.21
N ALA A 173 -2.55 -0.38 -5.27
CA ALA A 173 -2.32 -1.80 -5.55
C ALA A 173 -0.86 -2.10 -5.93
N LEU A 174 -0.26 -1.27 -6.79
CA LEU A 174 1.15 -1.39 -7.18
C LEU A 174 2.07 -1.20 -5.99
N TYR A 175 1.84 -0.17 -5.18
CA TYR A 175 2.60 0.07 -3.97
C TYR A 175 2.51 -1.09 -2.98
N ALA A 176 1.31 -1.59 -2.69
CA ALA A 176 1.12 -2.70 -1.76
C ALA A 176 1.89 -3.95 -2.21
N THR A 177 1.81 -4.26 -3.51
CA THR A 177 2.53 -5.40 -4.11
C THR A 177 4.04 -5.21 -4.03
N GLN A 178 4.55 -4.07 -4.52
CA GLN A 178 5.99 -3.81 -4.56
C GLN A 178 6.60 -3.66 -3.16
N PHE A 179 5.86 -3.12 -2.19
CA PHE A 179 6.28 -3.09 -0.80
C PHE A 179 6.50 -4.51 -0.25
N LEU A 180 5.53 -5.41 -0.43
CA LEU A 180 5.67 -6.79 0.01
C LEU A 180 6.86 -7.48 -0.68
N ASP A 181 7.01 -7.29 -1.99
CA ASP A 181 8.08 -7.87 -2.80
C ASP A 181 9.46 -7.27 -2.46
N SER A 182 9.53 -6.03 -1.99
CA SER A 182 10.79 -5.37 -1.63
C SER A 182 11.54 -6.06 -0.48
N GLY A 183 10.83 -6.82 0.35
CA GLY A 183 11.36 -7.43 1.57
C GLY A 183 11.74 -6.43 2.68
N LYS A 184 11.59 -5.12 2.44
CA LYS A 184 11.86 -4.09 3.44
C LYS A 184 10.82 -4.16 4.57
N PRO A 185 11.21 -3.91 5.83
CA PRO A 185 10.27 -3.96 6.95
C PRO A 185 9.27 -2.80 6.92
N TYR A 186 9.61 -1.68 6.29
CA TYR A 186 8.73 -0.50 6.18
C TYR A 186 8.65 -0.02 4.74
N GLY A 187 7.59 0.70 4.42
CA GLY A 187 7.49 1.41 3.15
C GLY A 187 6.59 2.62 3.22
N CYS A 188 6.79 3.56 2.30
CA CYS A 188 5.93 4.73 2.12
C CYS A 188 5.91 5.16 0.65
N MET A 189 4.97 6.03 0.31
CA MET A 189 5.02 6.75 -0.95
C MET A 189 5.87 8.02 -0.79
N GLU A 190 6.42 8.53 -1.88
CA GLU A 190 7.13 9.80 -1.91
C GLU A 190 6.89 10.59 -3.18
N PHE A 191 7.00 11.92 -3.10
CA PHE A 191 6.80 12.81 -4.24
C PHE A 191 7.77 13.99 -4.26
N GLY A 192 7.90 14.59 -5.44
CA GLY A 192 8.72 15.76 -5.68
C GLY A 192 10.24 15.48 -5.63
N GLN A 193 11.03 16.47 -6.02
CA GLN A 193 12.50 16.38 -6.07
C GLN A 193 13.13 16.21 -4.67
N GLY A 194 12.41 16.59 -3.62
CA GLY A 194 12.86 16.47 -2.23
C GLY A 194 12.56 15.12 -1.58
N HIS A 195 12.02 14.14 -2.31
CA HIS A 195 11.61 12.84 -1.77
C HIS A 195 10.72 12.99 -0.53
N THR A 196 9.66 13.80 -0.68
CA THR A 196 8.74 14.07 0.44
C THR A 196 7.89 12.84 0.70
N GLU A 197 8.13 12.19 1.84
CA GLU A 197 7.41 11.00 2.29
C GLU A 197 5.93 11.31 2.56
N THR A 198 5.04 10.43 2.12
CA THR A 198 3.59 10.54 2.28
C THR A 198 2.93 9.17 2.47
N ASN A 199 1.64 9.20 2.79
CA ASN A 199 0.83 8.01 2.96
C ASN A 199 0.64 7.25 1.63
N PRO A 200 0.35 5.94 1.70
CA PRO A 200 0.24 5.16 2.93
C PRO A 200 1.60 4.77 3.50
N GLY A 201 1.71 4.81 4.82
CA GLY A 201 2.81 4.19 5.54
C GLY A 201 2.51 2.71 5.81
N SER A 202 3.44 1.81 5.50
CA SER A 202 3.26 0.37 5.61
C SER A 202 4.38 -0.31 6.38
N PHE A 203 4.01 -1.39 7.07
CA PHE A 203 4.90 -2.13 7.96
C PHE A 203 4.65 -3.62 7.81
N LEU A 204 5.71 -4.40 7.69
CA LEU A 204 5.66 -5.81 8.01
C LEU A 204 5.40 -5.94 9.52
N LEU A 205 4.38 -6.71 9.90
CA LEU A 205 3.92 -6.77 11.28
C LEU A 205 4.95 -7.45 12.19
N GLU A 206 5.69 -8.44 11.68
CA GLU A 206 6.78 -9.10 12.40
C GLU A 206 7.82 -8.10 12.93
N GLN A 207 8.20 -7.09 12.15
CA GLN A 207 9.21 -6.10 12.52
C GLN A 207 8.61 -4.81 13.12
N GLY A 208 7.38 -4.47 12.73
CA GLY A 208 6.76 -3.18 13.02
C GLY A 208 5.73 -3.17 14.15
N ALA A 209 5.03 -4.28 14.41
CA ALA A 209 3.83 -4.28 15.25
C ALA A 209 4.10 -3.74 16.66
N GLN A 210 5.17 -4.20 17.32
CA GLN A 210 5.51 -3.73 18.67
C GLN A 210 5.76 -2.21 18.71
N LYS A 211 6.48 -1.66 17.72
CA LYS A 211 6.77 -0.22 17.64
C LYS A 211 5.50 0.59 17.40
N LEU A 212 4.62 0.11 16.53
CA LEU A 212 3.33 0.75 16.23
C LEU A 212 2.40 0.74 17.46
N LEU A 213 2.34 -0.37 18.19
CA LEU A 213 1.52 -0.52 19.40
C LEU A 213 2.00 0.35 20.58
N GLN A 214 3.24 0.85 20.54
CA GLN A 214 3.80 1.73 21.56
C GLN A 214 3.71 3.22 21.21
N LEU A 215 3.20 3.58 20.03
CA LEU A 215 3.02 4.98 19.65
C LEU A 215 2.01 5.65 20.59
N THR A 216 2.26 6.92 20.91
CA THR A 216 1.40 7.77 21.74
C THR A 216 1.29 9.17 21.16
N GLY A 217 0.16 9.82 21.45
CA GLY A 217 -0.10 11.20 21.06
C GLY A 217 -0.29 11.38 19.56
N ASP A 218 -0.01 12.59 19.07
CA ASP A 218 -0.17 12.93 17.66
C ASP A 218 1.07 12.58 16.82
N ARG A 219 1.59 11.35 17.01
CA ARG A 219 2.78 10.86 16.32
C ARG A 219 2.39 9.81 15.29
N GLY A 220 2.52 10.16 14.01
CA GLY A 220 2.26 9.26 12.88
C GLY A 220 3.30 8.14 12.73
N ALA A 221 2.91 7.09 12.01
CA ALA A 221 3.76 5.90 11.79
C ALA A 221 5.08 6.23 11.05
N MET A 222 5.09 7.28 10.21
CA MET A 222 6.27 7.75 9.48
C MET A 222 7.49 8.02 10.38
N ARG A 223 7.28 8.38 11.65
CA ARG A 223 8.38 8.62 12.60
C ARG A 223 9.21 7.38 12.85
N ILE A 224 8.60 6.19 12.88
CA ILE A 224 9.31 4.92 13.06
C ILE A 224 10.25 4.70 11.87
N MET A 225 9.76 4.97 10.67
CA MET A 225 10.55 4.84 9.44
C MET A 225 11.77 5.76 9.45
N LYS A 226 11.59 7.02 9.86
CA LYS A 226 12.67 8.02 9.93
C LYS A 226 13.84 7.63 10.85
N GLN A 227 13.62 6.73 11.81
CA GLN A 227 14.68 6.21 12.68
C GLN A 227 15.55 5.15 11.98
N GLU A 228 15.03 4.51 10.93
CA GLU A 228 15.68 3.43 10.19
C GLU A 228 15.54 3.66 8.67
N PRO A 229 16.11 4.75 8.11
CA PRO A 229 15.83 5.17 6.74
C PRO A 229 16.26 4.17 5.66
N TRP A 230 17.24 3.31 5.97
CA TRP A 230 17.77 2.24 5.11
C TRP A 230 16.81 1.04 4.96
N ASN A 231 15.83 0.97 5.86
CA ASN A 231 14.84 -0.10 5.97
C ASN A 231 13.50 0.26 5.31
N ILE A 232 13.46 1.34 4.53
CA ILE A 232 12.25 1.85 3.90
C ILE A 232 12.27 1.52 2.41
N TYR A 233 11.20 0.88 1.94
CA TYR A 233 10.84 0.87 0.53
C TYR A 233 10.08 2.14 0.16
N ARG A 234 10.59 2.88 -0.83
CA ARG A 234 10.03 4.16 -1.28
C ARG A 234 9.41 4.01 -2.65
N TYR A 235 8.16 4.43 -2.79
CA TYR A 235 7.41 4.37 -4.04
C TYR A 235 7.10 5.77 -4.55
N GLN A 236 7.63 6.10 -5.73
CA GLN A 236 7.48 7.43 -6.30
C GLN A 236 6.08 7.63 -6.88
N ILE A 237 5.43 8.73 -6.50
CA ILE A 237 4.15 9.18 -7.05
C ILE A 237 4.22 10.62 -7.56
N ALA A 238 3.20 10.99 -8.34
CA ALA A 238 2.98 12.36 -8.76
C ALA A 238 2.51 13.23 -7.55
N PRO A 239 3.00 14.47 -7.38
CA PRO A 239 2.64 15.32 -6.24
C PRO A 239 1.13 15.53 -6.03
N GLU A 240 0.37 15.63 -7.12
CA GLU A 240 -1.10 15.83 -7.09
C GLU A 240 -1.85 14.65 -6.43
N TRP A 241 -1.26 13.45 -6.39
CA TRP A 241 -1.85 12.29 -5.73
C TRP A 241 -1.62 12.30 -4.22
N ALA A 242 -0.64 13.09 -3.75
CA ALA A 242 -0.30 13.22 -2.35
C ALA A 242 -1.11 14.32 -1.63
N GLU A 243 -1.91 15.09 -2.36
CA GLU A 243 -2.70 16.17 -1.80
C GLU A 243 -3.84 15.66 -0.90
N ASP A 244 -3.98 16.27 0.28
CA ASP A 244 -5.08 16.06 1.20
C ASP A 244 -6.06 17.24 1.21
N ILE A 245 -7.31 16.97 1.63
CA ILE A 245 -8.32 18.02 1.77
C ILE A 245 -8.30 18.55 3.20
N ASP A 246 -7.66 19.68 3.41
CA ASP A 246 -7.47 20.31 4.72
C ASP A 246 -8.41 21.50 4.99
N THR A 247 -8.93 22.13 3.94
CA THR A 247 -9.82 23.30 4.01
C THR A 247 -11.04 23.10 3.12
N LYS A 248 -12.16 23.78 3.46
CA LYS A 248 -13.36 23.76 2.63
C LYS A 248 -13.00 24.33 1.25
N THR A 249 -13.09 23.50 0.22
CA THR A 249 -13.08 24.00 -1.16
C THR A 249 -14.35 24.85 -1.33
N PRO A 250 -14.26 26.09 -1.84
CA PRO A 250 -15.42 26.96 -2.04
C PRO A 250 -16.45 26.37 -3.01
#